data_AF-A0A7V9Q3J5-F1
#
_entry.id   AF-A0A7V9Q3J5-F1
#
_cell.length_a   1.000
_cell.length_b   1.000
_cell.length_c   1.000
_cell.angle_alpha   90.00
_cell.angle_beta   90.00
_cell.angle_gamma   90.00
#
_symmetry.space_group_name_H-M   'P 1'
#
loop_
_entity.id
_entity.type
_entity.pdbx_description
1 polymer ?
#
loop_
_entity_poly.entity_id
_entity_poly.type
_entity_poly.pdbx_seq_one_letter_code
_entity_poly.pdbx_strand_id
1 'polypeptide(L)' 'MTREPRPVRITVTGAAGQIGYAILFRIAAGRMLGDDTRVRLSLLEVPQAVRAT' A
#
# COMPACT_ATOMS: atom_id res chain seq x y z
N MET A 1 7.53 -17.57 22.11
CA MET A 1 6.40 -17.20 21.23
C MET A 1 6.40 -15.68 21.05
N THR A 2 7.08 -15.16 20.03
CA THR A 2 6.99 -13.74 19.67
C THR A 2 5.70 -13.53 18.90
N ARG A 3 4.77 -12.75 19.48
CA ARG A 3 3.55 -12.34 18.78
C ARG A 3 3.96 -11.36 17.69
N GLU A 4 3.90 -11.78 16.42
CA GLU A 4 4.17 -10.85 15.33
C GLU A 4 3.21 -9.65 15.41
N PRO A 5 3.71 -8.41 15.29
CA PRO A 5 2.86 -7.23 15.30
C PRO A 5 1.85 -7.32 14.14
N ARG A 6 0.59 -7.00 14.43
CA ARG A 6 -0.46 -6.96 13.40
C ARG A 6 -0.11 -5.88 12.37
N PRO A 7 -0.18 -6.17 11.07
CA PRO A 7 0.16 -5.18 10.04
C PRO A 7 -0.82 -4.01 10.06
N VAL A 8 -0.30 -2.81 9.84
CA VAL A 8 -1.11 -1.60 9.66
C VAL A 8 -1.81 -1.66 8.32
N ARG A 9 -3.14 -1.50 8.32
CA ARG A 9 -3.93 -1.49 7.09
C ARG A 9 -3.99 -0.08 6.52
N ILE A 10 -3.60 0.07 5.25
CA ILE A 10 -3.59 1.34 4.53
C ILE A 10 -4.43 1.20 3.28
N THR A 11 -5.39 2.10 3.08
CA THR A 11 -6.16 2.19 1.84
C THR A 11 -5.61 3.33 0.99
N VAL A 12 -5.28 3.04 -0.27
CA VAL A 12 -4.85 4.05 -1.25
C VAL A 12 -5.90 4.13 -2.34
N THR A 13 -6.52 5.30 -2.51
CA THR A 13 -7.44 5.59 -3.62
C THR A 13 -6.66 6.15 -4.81
N GLY A 14 -7.15 5.97 -6.03
CA GLY A 14 -6.40 6.43 -7.21
C GLY A 14 -5.08 5.66 -7.40
N ALA A 15 -5.03 4.41 -6.93
CA ALA A 15 -3.80 3.63 -6.82
C ALA A 15 -3.17 3.28 -8.19
N ALA A 16 -3.96 3.27 -9.27
CA ALA A 16 -3.46 3.04 -10.63
C ALA A 16 -2.96 4.34 -11.29
N GLY A 17 -3.19 5.50 -10.67
CA GLY A 17 -2.66 6.78 -11.14
C GLY A 17 -1.14 6.93 -10.95
N GLN A 18 -0.56 7.92 -11.60
CA GLN A 18 0.89 8.21 -11.56
C GLN A 18 1.42 8.44 -10.13
N ILE A 19 0.63 9.14 -9.30
CA ILE A 19 0.97 9.34 -7.88
C ILE A 19 0.92 8.01 -7.14
N GLY A 20 -0.14 7.21 -7.34
CA GLY A 20 -0.27 5.86 -6.78
C GLY A 20 0.97 5.01 -7.05
N TYR A 21 1.36 4.90 -8.32
CA TYR A 21 2.57 4.18 -8.72
C TYR A 21 3.83 4.68 -8.01
N ALA A 22 4.02 6.00 -7.91
CA ALA A 22 5.18 6.57 -7.24
C ALA A 22 5.20 6.33 -5.72
N ILE A 23 4.06 6.38 -5.04
CA ILE A 23 4.01 6.33 -3.56
C ILE A 23 3.96 4.90 -3.02
N LEU A 24 3.35 3.95 -3.75
CA LEU A 24 3.11 2.60 -3.24
C LEU A 24 4.41 1.89 -2.84
N PHE A 25 5.46 2.03 -3.66
CA PHE A 25 6.78 1.46 -3.36
C PHE A 25 7.46 2.13 -2.17
N ARG A 26 7.25 3.45 -1.98
CA ARG A 26 7.79 4.17 -0.82
C ARG A 26 7.12 3.71 0.47
N ILE A 27 5.81 3.49 0.44
CA ILE A 27 5.06 2.95 1.59
C ILE A 27 5.52 1.51 1.89
N ALA A 28 5.61 0.66 0.87
CA ALA A 28 6.06 -0.73 1.02
C ALA A 28 7.52 -0.84 1.51
N ALA A 29 8.37 0.13 1.15
CA ALA A 29 9.76 0.22 1.60
C ALA A 29 9.93 0.87 2.98
N GLY A 30 8.86 1.02 3.77
CA GLY A 30 8.96 1.56 5.14
C GLY A 30 9.11 3.08 5.24
N ARG A 31 9.20 3.81 4.13
CA ARG A 31 9.50 5.26 4.14
C ARG A 31 8.40 6.14 4.75
N MET A 32 7.21 5.59 5.01
CA MET A 32 6.09 6.30 5.62
C MET A 32 5.95 6.02 7.12
N LEU A 33 6.13 4.76 7.54
CA LEU A 33 5.83 4.32 8.91
C LEU A 33 7.04 3.68 9.63
N GLY A 34 8.22 3.72 9.01
CA GLY A 34 9.43 3.04 9.48
C GLY A 34 9.58 1.62 8.93
N ASP A 35 10.83 1.17 8.84
CA ASP A 35 11.20 -0.10 8.19
C ASP A 35 10.73 -1.33 8.98
N ASP A 36 10.46 -1.19 10.28
CA ASP A 36 9.93 -2.25 11.16
C ASP A 36 8.40 -2.39 11.10
N THR A 37 7.70 -1.44 10.47
CA THR A 37 6.23 -1.44 10.42
C THR A 37 5.73 -2.25 9.24
N ARG A 38 5.16 -3.43 9.52
CA ARG A 38 4.46 -4.23 8.50
C ARG A 38 3.20 -3.52 8.03
N VAL A 39 2.99 -3.46 6.72
CA VAL A 39 1.83 -2.83 6.08
C VAL A 39 1.01 -3.81 5.25
N ARG A 40 -0.31 -3.58 5.20
CA ARG A 40 -1.24 -4.25 4.28
C ARG A 40 -1.93 -3.20 3.43
N LEU A 41 -1.58 -3.15 2.14
CA LEU A 41 -2.13 -2.19 1.19
C LEU A 41 -3.47 -2.70 0.63
N SER A 42 -4.49 -1.87 0.70
CA SER A 42 -5.78 -2.06 0.04
C SER A 42 -5.89 -0.99 -1.05
N LEU A 43 -5.82 -1.39 -2.31
CA LEU A 43 -5.79 -0.46 -3.45
C LEU A 43 -7.20 -0.30 -3.98
N LEU A 44 -7.74 0.93 -3.89
CA LEU A 44 -9.08 1.27 -4.35
C LEU A 44 -8.98 2.07 -5.64
N GLU A 45 -9.69 1.60 -6.64
CA GLU A 45 -9.79 2.25 -7.94
C GLU A 45 -11.20 2.14 -8.52
N VAL A 46 -11.46 2.98 -9.51
CA VAL A 46 -12.64 2.87 -10.37
C VAL A 46 -12.57 1.57 -11.20
N PRO A 47 -13.70 0.92 -11.53
CA PRO A 47 -13.69 -0.40 -12.19
C PRO A 47 -12.86 -0.46 -13.48
N GLN A 48 -12.86 0.61 -14.28
CA GLN A 48 -12.07 0.70 -15.51
C GLN A 48 -10.55 0.70 -15.29
N ALA A 49 -10.08 1.07 -14.10
CA ALA A 49 -8.65 1.14 -13.77
C ALA A 49 -8.13 -0.13 -13.06
N VAL A 50 -9.02 -1.04 -12.63
CA VAL A 50 -8.63 -2.30 -11.94
C VAL A 50 -8.07 -3.35 -12.91
N ARG A 51 -8.40 -3.26 -14.21
CA ARG A 51 -7.85 -4.15 -15.23
C ARG A 51 -6.58 -3.52 -15.82
N ALA A 52 -5.42 -3.98 -15.35
CA ALA A 52 -4.21 -3.90 -16.15
C ALA A 52 -4.22 -5.07 -17.13
N THR A 53 -4.18 -4.78 -18.43
CA THR A 53 -4.10 -5.77 -19.50
C THR A 53 -2.77 -6.51 -19.45
#